data_AF-A0A2D5T8E4-F1
#
_entry.id   AF-A0A2D5T8E4-F1
#
_cell.length_a   1.000
_cell.length_b   1.000
_cell.length_c   1.000
_cell.angle_alpha   90.00
_cell.angle_beta   90.00
_cell.angle_gamma   90.00
#
_symmetry.space_group_name_H-M   'P 1'
#
loop_
_entity.id
_entity.type
_entity.pdbx_description
1 polymer ?
#
loop_
_entity_poly.entity_id
_entity_poly.type
_entity_poly.pdbx_seq_one_letter_code
_entity_poly.pdbx_strand_id
1 'polypeptide(L)'
;MIFFLKNTFSIFFLICLSFKLAIAEIPSTIVFKAGEDGYKVFRIPAIVLAANGDLLAFCEARQGDDANETDLILKRSFDSGRNWGKIEI
;
A
#
# COMPACT_ATOMS: atom_id res chain seq x y z
N MET A 1 33.53 -9.44 44.30
CA MET A 1 33.59 -10.01 42.94
C MET A 1 32.24 -10.58 42.43
N ILE A 2 31.26 -10.88 43.30
CA ILE A 2 29.95 -11.47 42.91
C ILE A 2 28.90 -10.42 42.50
N PHE A 3 29.01 -9.17 42.98
CA PHE A 3 28.09 -8.07 42.62
C PHE A 3 28.27 -7.54 41.19
N PHE A 4 29.51 -7.51 40.69
CA PHE A 4 29.84 -7.05 39.33
C PHE A 4 29.30 -8.00 38.25
N LEU A 5 29.26 -9.31 38.52
CA LEU A 5 28.80 -10.33 37.56
C LEU A 5 27.26 -10.33 37.40
N LYS A 6 26.51 -9.93 38.43
CA LYS A 6 25.04 -9.82 38.38
C LYS A 6 24.58 -8.59 37.59
N ASN A 7 25.33 -7.50 37.67
CA ASN A 7 24.97 -6.22 37.05
C ASN A 7 25.17 -6.23 35.52
N THR A 8 26.21 -6.94 35.03
CA THR A 8 26.43 -7.13 33.60
C THR A 8 25.40 -8.05 32.95
N PHE A 9 24.92 -9.08 33.66
CA PHE A 9 23.89 -9.99 33.14
C PHE A 9 22.51 -9.32 33.02
N SER A 10 22.18 -8.42 33.95
CA SER A 10 20.91 -7.67 33.95
C SER A 10 20.83 -6.63 32.83
N ILE A 11 21.94 -5.95 32.52
CA ILE A 11 22.02 -4.98 31.42
C ILE A 11 21.89 -5.68 30.06
N PHE A 12 22.48 -6.87 29.90
CA PHE A 12 22.37 -7.65 28.66
C PHE A 12 20.94 -8.15 28.41
N PHE A 13 20.22 -8.56 29.46
CA PHE A 13 18.82 -8.99 29.37
C PHE A 13 17.87 -7.85 28.94
N LEU A 14 18.10 -6.61 29.42
CA LEU A 14 17.35 -5.42 29.02
C LEU A 14 17.62 -4.99 27.56
N ILE A 15 18.84 -5.18 27.07
CA ILE A 15 19.22 -4.90 25.67
C ILE A 15 18.61 -5.92 24.70
N CYS A 16 18.53 -7.21 25.08
CA CYS A 16 17.86 -8.22 24.26
C CYS A 16 16.33 -8.02 24.18
N LEU A 17 15.68 -7.52 25.24
CA LEU A 17 14.24 -7.28 25.25
C LEU A 17 13.81 -6.04 24.44
N SER A 18 14.76 -5.18 24.07
CA SER A 18 14.53 -3.97 23.26
C SER A 18 14.73 -4.20 21.75
N PHE A 19 15.24 -5.35 21.34
CA PHE A 19 15.19 -5.80 19.94
C PHE A 19 13.78 -6.31 19.63
N LYS A 20 12.88 -5.38 19.27
CA LYS A 20 11.63 -5.76 18.63
C LYS A 20 11.95 -6.49 17.33
N LEU A 21 11.40 -7.68 17.12
CA LEU A 21 11.27 -8.23 15.78
C LEU A 21 10.41 -7.24 14.97
N ALA A 22 11.05 -6.45 14.10
CA ALA A 22 10.32 -5.69 13.10
C ALA A 22 9.82 -6.69 12.07
N ILE A 23 8.52 -6.98 12.11
CA ILE A 23 7.84 -7.62 10.98
C ILE A 23 7.92 -6.62 9.82
N ALA A 24 8.58 -7.02 8.74
CA ALA A 24 8.59 -6.24 7.52
C ALA A 24 7.17 -6.28 6.93
N GLU A 25 6.40 -5.22 7.13
CA GLU A 25 5.13 -5.05 6.44
C GLU A 25 5.41 -4.82 4.95
N ILE A 26 4.65 -5.51 4.10
CA ILE A 26 4.67 -5.25 2.67
C ILE A 26 3.92 -3.92 2.47
N PRO A 27 4.58 -2.84 2.01
CA PRO A 27 3.90 -1.57 1.80
C PRO A 27 2.77 -1.74 0.79
N SER A 28 1.61 -1.17 1.10
CA SER A 28 0.45 -1.17 0.20
C SER A 28 -0.15 0.23 0.13
N THR A 29 -0.81 0.53 -0.98
CA THR A 29 -1.47 1.83 -1.21
C THR A 29 -2.79 1.58 -1.92
N ILE A 30 -3.84 2.27 -1.49
CA ILE A 30 -5.15 2.22 -2.13
C ILE A 30 -5.12 3.12 -3.36
N VAL A 31 -5.31 2.55 -4.55
CA VAL A 31 -5.35 3.30 -5.81
C VAL A 31 -6.76 3.85 -6.10
N PHE A 32 -7.77 2.98 -5.94
CA PHE A 32 -9.18 3.30 -6.12
C PHE A 32 -9.94 2.94 -4.84
N LYS A 33 -10.63 3.91 -4.26
CA LYS A 33 -11.36 3.74 -3.00
C LYS A 33 -12.84 3.95 -3.25
N ALA A 34 -13.66 2.94 -2.91
CA ALA A 34 -15.10 3.00 -3.04
C ALA A 34 -15.69 4.26 -2.38
N GLY A 35 -16.56 4.97 -3.08
CA GLY A 35 -17.18 6.21 -2.62
C GLY A 35 -16.36 7.48 -2.89
N GLU A 36 -15.16 7.37 -3.46
CA GLU A 36 -14.32 8.50 -3.86
C GLU A 36 -14.37 8.71 -5.38
N ASP A 37 -13.88 9.87 -5.83
CA ASP A 37 -13.80 10.27 -7.23
C ASP A 37 -15.13 10.16 -8.02
N GLY A 38 -16.27 10.18 -7.32
CA GLY A 38 -17.61 10.15 -7.91
C GLY A 38 -18.22 8.77 -8.12
N TYR A 39 -17.54 7.66 -7.79
CA TYR A 39 -18.04 6.30 -8.02
C TYR A 39 -18.23 5.51 -6.73
N LYS A 40 -19.23 4.61 -6.72
CA LYS A 40 -19.51 3.76 -5.57
C LYS A 40 -18.63 2.53 -5.52
N VAL A 41 -18.27 1.98 -6.68
CA VAL A 41 -17.58 0.69 -6.80
C VAL A 41 -16.50 0.79 -7.86
N PHE A 42 -15.34 0.18 -7.57
CA PHE A 42 -14.25 -0.02 -8.53
C PHE A 42 -13.93 -1.52 -8.60
N ARG A 43 -13.92 -2.11 -9.79
CA ARG A 43 -13.73 -3.56 -10.00
C ARG A 43 -12.91 -3.86 -11.25
N ILE A 44 -12.51 -5.13 -11.37
CA ILE A 44 -11.74 -5.66 -12.50
C ILE A 44 -10.41 -4.90 -12.69
N PRO A 45 -9.53 -4.88 -11.67
CA PRO A 45 -8.31 -4.09 -11.75
C PRO A 45 -7.30 -4.71 -12.72
N ALA A 46 -6.61 -3.86 -13.47
CA ALA A 46 -5.43 -4.21 -14.23
C ALA A 46 -4.32 -3.19 -13.94
N ILE A 47 -3.06 -3.62 -14.00
CA ILE A 47 -1.92 -2.71 -13.82
C ILE A 47 -0.82 -3.07 -14.81
N VAL A 48 -0.17 -2.05 -15.39
CA VAL A 48 0.95 -2.22 -16.30
C VAL A 48 2.07 -1.24 -15.96
N LEU A 49 3.31 -1.68 -16.16
CA LEU A 49 4.47 -0.81 -16.24
C LEU A 49 4.64 -0.37 -17.69
N ALA A 50 4.46 0.92 -17.95
CA ALA A 50 4.63 1.49 -19.28
C ALA A 50 6.13 1.58 -19.65
N ALA A 51 6.43 1.70 -20.95
CA ALA A 51 7.80 1.75 -21.45
C ALA A 51 8.61 2.95 -20.91
N ASN A 52 7.95 4.01 -20.46
CA ASN A 52 8.57 5.18 -19.83
C ASN A 52 8.81 5.01 -18.32
N GLY A 53 8.45 3.86 -17.73
CA GLY A 53 8.61 3.57 -16.30
C GLY A 53 7.42 3.95 -15.42
N ASP A 54 6.37 4.55 -15.97
CA ASP A 54 5.15 4.85 -15.21
C ASP A 54 4.37 3.57 -14.89
N LEU A 55 3.72 3.53 -13.72
CA LEU A 55 2.69 2.54 -13.46
C LEU A 55 1.31 3.11 -13.84
N LEU A 56 0.55 2.33 -14.61
CA LEU A 56 -0.82 2.65 -15.00
C LEU A 56 -1.74 1.60 -14.40
N ALA A 57 -2.62 2.03 -13.51
CA ALA A 57 -3.66 1.18 -12.94
C ALA A 57 -4.99 1.52 -13.60
N PHE A 58 -5.67 0.50 -14.09
CA PHE A 58 -6.98 0.58 -14.74
C PHE A 58 -8.01 -0.14 -13.88
N CYS A 59 -9.26 0.31 -13.94
CA CYS A 59 -10.39 -0.46 -13.44
C CYS A 59 -11.69 0.00 -14.09
N GLU A 60 -12.75 -0.77 -13.89
CA GLU A 60 -14.12 -0.35 -14.15
C GLU A 60 -14.65 0.45 -12.94
N ALA A 61 -15.04 1.70 -13.19
CA ALA A 61 -15.68 2.57 -12.21
C ALA A 61 -17.19 2.52 -12.40
N ARG A 62 -17.92 2.18 -11.33
CA ARG A 62 -19.34 1.84 -11.41
C ARG A 62 -20.17 2.60 -10.39
N GLN A 63 -21.38 3.00 -10.79
CA GLN A 63 -22.41 3.55 -9.89
C GLN A 63 -23.23 2.46 -9.19
N GLY A 64 -23.20 1.23 -9.70
CA GLY A 64 -24.03 0.11 -9.25
C GLY A 64 -23.41 -1.25 -9.53
N ASP A 65 -24.23 -2.20 -9.97
CA ASP A 65 -23.86 -3.62 -10.15
C ASP A 65 -23.22 -3.92 -11.51
N ASP A 66 -23.26 -5.19 -11.95
CA ASP A 66 -22.65 -5.65 -13.20
C ASP A 66 -23.38 -5.18 -14.47
N ALA A 67 -24.65 -4.78 -14.39
CA ALA A 67 -25.46 -4.36 -15.53
C ALA A 67 -25.56 -2.84 -15.69
N ASN A 68 -25.03 -2.07 -14.73
CA ASN A 68 -24.96 -0.62 -14.82
C ASN A 68 -23.92 -0.16 -15.83
N GLU A 69 -24.08 1.07 -16.33
CA GLU A 69 -23.04 1.76 -17.09
C GLU A 69 -21.75 1.85 -16.26
N THR A 70 -20.63 1.61 -16.93
CA THR A 70 -19.30 1.58 -16.34
C THR A 70 -18.34 2.42 -17.15
N ASP A 71 -17.55 3.22 -16.45
CA ASP A 71 -16.46 3.96 -17.06
C ASP A 71 -15.18 3.15 -16.92
N LEU A 72 -14.44 3.01 -18.02
CA LEU A 72 -13.08 2.48 -17.98
C LEU A 72 -12.14 3.64 -17.64
N ILE A 73 -11.49 3.55 -16.49
CA ILE A 73 -10.67 4.65 -15.97
C ILE A 73 -9.23 4.22 -15.74
N LEU A 74 -8.34 5.21 -15.64
CA LEU A 74 -6.94 5.02 -15.27
C LEU A 74 -6.51 5.99 -14.15
N LYS A 75 -5.60 5.54 -13.28
CA LYS A 75 -4.74 6.39 -12.46
C LYS A 75 -3.29 6.07 -12.74
N ARG A 76 -2.44 7.10 -12.78
CA ARG A 76 -1.01 7.00 -13.08
C ARG A 76 -0.16 7.27 -11.86
N SER A 77 0.93 6.50 -11.72
CA SER A 77 2.01 6.78 -10.79
C SER A 77 3.32 6.99 -11.54
N PHE A 78 3.98 8.10 -11.25
CA PHE A 78 5.32 8.46 -11.75
C PHE A 78 6.44 8.02 -10.79
N ASP A 79 6.08 7.40 -9.67
CA ASP A 79 6.99 7.14 -8.55
C ASP A 79 6.87 5.70 -8.02
N SER A 80 6.70 4.76 -8.96
CA SER A 80 6.67 3.31 -8.70
C SER A 80 5.57 2.89 -7.71
N GLY A 81 4.42 3.57 -7.74
CA GLY A 81 3.22 3.18 -6.99
C GLY A 81 3.10 3.81 -5.61
N ARG A 82 4.01 4.71 -5.22
CA ARG A 82 3.95 5.42 -3.92
C ARG A 82 2.82 6.45 -3.90
N ASN A 83 2.64 7.19 -4.99
CA ASN A 83 1.56 8.16 -5.16
C ASN A 83 0.85 7.96 -6.49
N TRP A 84 -0.43 8.30 -6.52
CA TRP A 84 -1.30 8.16 -7.69
C TRP A 84 -1.99 9.48 -8.02
N GLY A 85 -2.03 9.80 -9.32
CA GLY A 85 -2.70 10.98 -9.84
C GLY A 85 -4.23 10.91 -9.77
N LYS A 86 -4.87 11.92 -10.37
CA LYS A 86 -6.33 11.96 -10.54
C LYS A 86 -6.79 10.89 -11.54
N ILE A 87 -8.09 10.60 -11.52
CA ILE A 87 -8.71 9.77 -12.55
C ILE A 87 -8.58 10.45 -13.92
N GLU A 88 -8.24 9.64 -14.92
CA GLU A 88 -8.39 9.90 -16.35
C GLU A 88 -9.44 8.92 -16.91
N ILE A 89 -10.36 9.43 -17.73
CA ILE A 89 -11.41 8.65 -18.45
C ILE A 89 -11.02 8.60 -19.92
#